data_AF-A0AAV6VDI7-F1
#
_entry.id   AF-A0AAV6VDI7-F1
#
_cell.length_a   1.000
_cell.length_b   1.000
_cell.length_c   1.000
_cell.angle_alpha   90.00
_cell.angle_beta   90.00
_cell.angle_gamma   90.00
#
_symmetry.space_group_name_H-M   'P 1'
#
loop_
_entity.id
_entity.type
_entity.pdbx_description
1 polymer ?
#
loop_
_entity_poly.entity_id
_entity_poly.type
_entity_poly.pdbx_seq_one_letter_code
_entity_poly.pdbx_strand_id
1 'polypeptide(L)'
;MGGCGAYAQRYFFNRFTGDCHEFIFGGCLGNNNNFESKEQCLEYCKGFELDKKGSCSKAKDRGPCEGFVWRYFHDHEKGECEAFIYGGCRGNENNFKTKRECSNVCGVSE
;
A
#
# COMPACT_ATOMS: atom_id res chain seq x y z
N MET A 1 -5.76 -7.48 -37.37
CA MET A 1 -5.54 -6.73 -36.11
C MET A 1 -4.55 -7.52 -35.27
N GLY A 2 -3.26 -7.33 -35.54
CA GLY A 2 -2.16 -7.84 -34.73
C GLY A 2 -1.58 -6.66 -33.95
N GLY A 3 -1.17 -6.89 -32.70
CA GLY A 3 -0.52 -5.85 -31.91
C GLY A 3 0.73 -6.38 -31.23
N CYS A 4 0.56 -7.41 -30.40
CA CYS A 4 1.66 -8.05 -29.72
C CYS A 4 1.40 -9.58 -29.70
N GLY A 5 2.43 -10.39 -29.97
CA GLY A 5 2.31 -11.85 -30.07
C GLY A 5 3.30 -12.64 -29.20
N ALA A 6 4.10 -11.94 -28.39
CA ALA A 6 5.10 -12.54 -27.51
C ALA A 6 4.55 -12.57 -26.07
N TYR A 7 3.57 -13.42 -25.84
CA TYR A 7 2.96 -13.58 -24.52
C TYR A 7 3.99 -14.10 -23.53
N ALA A 8 4.21 -13.35 -22.46
CA ALA A 8 5.13 -13.71 -21.40
C ALA A 8 4.46 -13.54 -20.04
N GLN A 9 4.69 -14.49 -19.14
CA GLN A 9 4.43 -14.29 -17.73
C GLN A 9 5.36 -13.19 -17.21
N ARG A 10 4.78 -12.19 -16.57
CA ARG A 10 5.46 -11.03 -15.99
C ARG A 10 4.87 -10.76 -14.60
N TYR A 11 5.52 -9.88 -13.86
CA TYR A 11 5.09 -9.45 -12.54
C TYR A 11 4.72 -7.96 -12.54
N PHE A 12 3.71 -7.59 -11.77
CA PHE A 12 3.38 -6.21 -11.46
C PHE A 12 3.21 -6.04 -9.96
N PHE A 13 3.64 -4.91 -9.43
CA PHE A 13 3.43 -4.53 -8.05
C PHE A 13 1.99 -4.09 -7.81
N ASN A 14 1.31 -4.80 -6.91
CA ASN A 14 -0.02 -4.46 -6.46
C ASN A 14 0.07 -3.64 -5.17
N ARG A 15 -0.13 -2.32 -5.28
CA ARG A 15 -0.09 -1.39 -4.13
C ARG A 15 -1.08 -1.69 -3.01
N PHE A 16 -2.20 -2.37 -3.32
CA PHE A 16 -3.22 -2.69 -2.32
C PHE A 16 -2.77 -3.84 -1.42
N THR A 17 -2.17 -4.88 -1.99
CA THR A 17 -1.62 -6.00 -1.24
C THR A 17 -0.22 -5.70 -0.70
N GLY A 18 0.53 -4.80 -1.34
CA GLY A 18 1.95 -4.57 -1.03
C GLY A 18 2.86 -5.65 -1.59
N ASP A 19 2.40 -6.43 -2.58
CA ASP A 19 3.18 -7.54 -3.15
C ASP A 19 3.15 -7.52 -4.69
N CYS A 20 4.11 -8.19 -5.29
CA CYS A 20 4.23 -8.44 -6.72
C CYS A 20 3.39 -9.65 -7.13
N HIS A 21 2.45 -9.44 -8.05
CA HIS A 21 1.54 -10.44 -8.58
C HIS A 21 1.87 -10.75 -10.05
N GLU A 22 1.61 -11.99 -10.46
CA GLU A 22 1.80 -12.42 -11.84
C GLU A 22 0.69 -11.89 -12.77
N PHE A 23 1.05 -11.64 -14.03
CA PHE A 23 0.11 -11.38 -15.10
C PHE A 23 0.69 -11.80 -16.47
N ILE A 24 -0.16 -11.91 -17.48
CA ILE A 24 0.26 -12.19 -18.86
C ILE A 24 0.44 -10.87 -19.61
N PHE A 25 1.68 -10.58 -20.01
CA PHE A 25 2.00 -9.44 -20.86
C PHE A 25 1.96 -9.85 -22.32
N GLY A 26 1.24 -9.10 -23.15
CA GLY A 26 1.10 -9.40 -24.59
C GLY A 26 2.39 -9.23 -25.41
N GLY A 27 3.42 -8.57 -24.86
CA GLY A 27 4.72 -8.39 -25.51
C GLY A 27 5.00 -6.98 -26.05
N CYS A 28 4.04 -6.05 -25.98
CA CYS A 28 4.24 -4.65 -26.32
C CYS A 28 3.22 -3.73 -25.63
N LEU A 29 3.41 -2.39 -25.70
CA LEU A 29 2.52 -1.38 -25.11
C LEU A 29 2.32 -1.48 -23.58
N GLY A 30 3.35 -1.88 -22.85
CA GLY A 30 3.33 -1.95 -21.38
C GLY A 30 3.61 -0.61 -20.69
N ASN A 31 3.68 -0.64 -19.36
CA ASN A 31 4.19 0.44 -18.52
C ASN A 31 5.32 -0.08 -17.61
N ASN A 32 5.89 0.77 -16.77
CA ASN A 32 7.01 0.40 -15.89
C ASN A 32 6.65 -0.61 -14.79
N ASN A 33 5.36 -0.84 -14.52
CA ASN A 33 4.91 -1.86 -13.58
C ASN A 33 4.80 -3.23 -14.27
N ASN A 34 5.90 -3.67 -14.86
CA ASN A 34 6.02 -4.90 -15.63
C ASN A 34 7.46 -5.42 -15.50
N PHE A 35 7.63 -6.49 -14.73
CA PHE A 35 8.91 -7.05 -14.34
C PHE A 35 9.04 -8.50 -14.78
N GLU A 36 10.25 -8.96 -15.03
CA GLU A 36 10.53 -10.31 -15.52
C GLU A 36 10.51 -11.35 -14.41
N SER A 37 10.86 -10.94 -13.19
CA SER A 37 10.83 -11.81 -12.01
C SER A 37 10.17 -11.12 -10.82
N LYS A 38 9.74 -11.93 -9.84
CA LYS A 38 9.19 -11.42 -8.58
C LYS A 38 10.24 -10.60 -7.84
N GLU A 39 11.50 -11.04 -7.86
CA GLU A 39 12.61 -10.39 -7.18
C GLU A 39 12.88 -9.00 -7.74
N GLN A 40 12.91 -8.85 -9.07
CA GLN A 40 13.10 -7.55 -9.72
C GLN A 40 11.97 -6.57 -9.34
N CYS A 41 10.72 -7.05 -9.35
CA CYS A 41 9.57 -6.26 -8.95
C CYS A 41 9.69 -5.82 -7.48
N LEU A 42 10.01 -6.74 -6.58
CA LEU A 42 10.14 -6.47 -5.15
C LEU A 42 11.29 -5.51 -4.86
N GLU A 43 12.42 -5.64 -5.54
CA GLU A 43 13.56 -4.73 -5.39
C GLU A 43 13.21 -3.31 -5.86
N TYR A 44 12.61 -3.20 -7.04
CA TYR A 44 12.19 -1.91 -7.59
C TYR A 44 11.13 -1.22 -6.72
N CYS A 45 10.18 -1.98 -6.18
CA CYS A 45 9.08 -1.47 -5.36
C CYS A 45 9.37 -1.48 -3.85
N LYS A 46 10.57 -1.88 -3.41
CA LYS A 46 10.96 -1.98 -1.99
C LYS A 46 10.75 -0.70 -1.20
N GLY A 47 10.95 0.45 -1.85
CA GLY A 47 10.71 1.76 -1.23
C GLY A 47 9.28 1.93 -0.72
N PHE A 48 8.29 1.41 -1.46
CA PHE A 48 6.88 1.49 -1.05
C PHE A 48 6.59 0.69 0.22
N GLU A 49 7.20 -0.48 0.38
CA GLU A 49 7.07 -1.30 1.59
C GLU A 49 7.74 -0.64 2.81
N LEU A 50 8.88 0.02 2.60
CA LEU A 50 9.55 0.81 3.64
C LEU A 50 8.72 2.04 4.03
N ASP A 51 8.11 2.73 3.06
CA ASP A 51 7.25 3.89 3.29
C ASP A 51 5.97 3.48 4.06
N LYS A 52 5.38 2.32 3.74
CA LYS A 52 4.25 1.76 4.50
C LYS A 52 4.63 1.47 5.95
N LYS A 53 5.75 0.79 6.19
CA LYS A 53 6.24 0.53 7.55
C LYS A 53 6.57 1.82 8.30
N GLY A 54 7.17 2.79 7.62
CA GLY A 54 7.43 4.13 8.15
C GLY A 54 6.16 4.93 8.44
N SER A 55 5.06 4.65 7.74
CA SER A 55 3.75 5.25 8.04
C SER A 55 3.22 4.75 9.38
N CYS A 56 3.32 3.44 9.64
CA CYS A 56 2.80 2.81 10.85
C CYS A 56 3.48 3.25 12.16
N SER A 57 4.65 3.91 12.10
CA SER A 57 5.35 4.45 13.27
C SER A 57 5.06 5.94 13.52
N LYS A 58 4.33 6.62 12.64
CA LYS A 58 3.94 8.02 12.84
C LYS A 58 2.83 8.13 13.88
N ALA A 59 2.80 9.22 14.63
CA ALA A 59 1.68 9.50 15.54
C ALA A 59 0.37 9.71 14.77
N LYS A 60 -0.78 9.43 15.39
CA LYS A 60 -2.09 9.85 14.84
C LYS A 60 -2.12 11.36 14.63
N ASP A 61 -2.65 11.78 13.49
CA ASP A 61 -2.76 13.20 13.14
C ASP A 61 -4.17 13.54 12.65
N ARG A 62 -4.89 14.35 13.46
CA ARG A 62 -6.24 14.82 13.12
C ARG A 62 -6.21 15.76 11.92
N GLY A 63 -5.11 16.44 11.65
CA GLY A 63 -5.05 17.54 10.69
C GLY A 63 -5.81 18.79 11.16
N PRO A 64 -5.77 19.88 10.39
CA PRO A 64 -6.30 21.19 10.80
C PRO A 64 -7.79 21.39 10.50
N CYS A 65 -8.43 20.47 9.77
CA CYS A 65 -9.85 20.58 9.47
C CYS A 65 -10.71 20.12 10.65
N GLU A 66 -11.93 20.66 10.76
CA GLU A 66 -12.83 20.40 11.90
C GLU A 66 -13.88 19.31 11.64
N GLY A 67 -13.64 18.44 10.65
CA GLY A 67 -14.47 17.28 10.39
C GLY A 67 -14.38 16.22 11.50
N PHE A 68 -15.38 15.33 11.50
CA PHE A 68 -15.45 14.20 12.43
C PHE A 68 -15.52 12.90 11.64
N VAL A 69 -14.38 12.48 11.08
CA VAL A 69 -14.28 11.27 10.27
C VAL A 69 -13.59 10.17 11.07
N TRP A 70 -14.30 9.09 11.36
CA TRP A 70 -13.71 7.91 12.00
C TRP A 70 -12.69 7.24 11.07
N ARG A 71 -11.49 7.04 11.62
CA ARG A 71 -10.35 6.39 10.97
C ARG A 71 -9.63 5.50 11.97
N TYR A 72 -8.67 4.73 11.49
CA TYR A 72 -7.82 3.86 12.29
C TYR A 72 -6.36 4.26 12.12
N PHE A 73 -5.57 4.15 13.17
CA PHE A 73 -4.12 4.34 13.15
C PHE A 73 -3.47 3.19 13.91
N HIS A 74 -2.22 2.88 13.60
CA HIS A 74 -1.42 1.94 14.36
C HIS A 74 -0.82 2.64 15.58
N ASP A 75 -1.22 2.18 16.77
CA ASP A 75 -0.62 2.55 18.04
C ASP A 75 0.58 1.63 18.29
N HIS A 76 1.78 2.09 17.92
CA HIS A 76 3.01 1.31 18.08
C HIS A 76 3.34 1.00 19.55
N GLU A 77 2.87 1.80 20.51
CA GLU A 77 3.12 1.53 21.93
C GLU A 77 2.33 0.30 22.40
N LYS A 78 1.12 0.13 21.87
CA LYS A 78 0.25 -1.02 22.17
C LYS A 78 0.40 -2.17 21.19
N GLY A 79 0.99 -1.92 20.02
CA GLY A 79 1.05 -2.89 18.92
C GLY A 79 -0.32 -3.20 18.31
N GLU A 80 -1.26 -2.25 18.35
CA GLU A 80 -2.64 -2.46 17.92
C GLU A 80 -3.14 -1.34 16.99
N CYS A 81 -4.15 -1.65 16.18
CA CYS A 81 -4.85 -0.65 15.35
C CYS A 81 -6.06 -0.08 16.09
N GLU A 82 -6.00 1.21 16.42
CA GLU A 82 -7.02 1.92 17.20
C GLU A 82 -7.79 2.95 16.37
N ALA A 83 -9.04 3.19 16.75
CA ALA A 83 -9.85 4.23 16.13
C ALA A 83 -9.46 5.63 16.62
N PHE A 84 -9.51 6.62 15.71
CA PHE A 84 -9.34 8.03 16.05
C PHE A 84 -10.22 8.92 15.15
N ILE A 85 -10.38 10.18 15.55
CA ILE A 85 -11.12 11.18 14.77
C ILE A 85 -10.14 11.93 13.89
N TYR A 86 -10.35 11.84 12.58
CA TYR A 86 -9.64 12.62 11.57
C TYR A 86 -10.49 13.82 11.13
N GLY A 87 -9.85 14.99 11.08
CA GLY A 87 -10.42 16.28 10.73
C GLY A 87 -10.88 16.40 9.28
N GLY A 88 -10.46 15.48 8.41
CA GLY A 88 -10.90 15.41 7.02
C GLY A 88 -9.94 16.02 6.00
N CYS A 89 -8.87 16.71 6.43
CA CYS A 89 -7.82 17.19 5.54
C CYS A 89 -6.42 17.11 6.18
N ARG A 90 -5.39 17.02 5.33
CA ARG A 90 -3.98 16.83 5.70
C ARG A 90 -3.78 15.58 6.56
N GLY A 91 -3.15 15.71 7.71
CA GLY A 91 -2.73 14.56 8.51
C GLY A 91 -1.47 13.90 7.96
N ASN A 92 -1.29 12.65 8.33
CA ASN A 92 -0.24 11.78 7.81
C ASN A 92 -0.80 10.41 7.39
N GLU A 93 0.09 9.53 6.95
CA GLU A 93 -0.21 8.23 6.35
C GLU A 93 -0.62 7.16 7.37
N ASN A 94 -0.45 7.38 8.69
CA ASN A 94 -1.01 6.50 9.72
C ASN A 94 -2.51 6.78 9.91
N ASN A 95 -3.27 6.59 8.84
CA ASN A 95 -4.68 6.98 8.74
C ASN A 95 -5.41 6.07 7.75
N PHE A 96 -6.05 5.03 8.28
CA PHE A 96 -6.72 3.98 7.53
C PHE A 96 -8.24 4.06 7.69
N LYS A 97 -8.99 3.59 6.70
CA LYS A 97 -10.46 3.64 6.74
C LYS A 97 -11.06 2.54 7.60
N THR A 98 -10.35 1.41 7.73
CA THR A 98 -10.83 0.23 8.45
C THR A 98 -9.73 -0.35 9.33
N LYS A 99 -10.11 -1.03 10.43
CA LYS A 99 -9.15 -1.74 11.28
C LYS A 99 -8.35 -2.76 10.48
N ARG A 100 -9.02 -3.57 9.65
CA ARG A 100 -8.38 -4.58 8.79
C ARG A 100 -7.33 -3.99 7.85
N GLU A 101 -7.60 -2.82 7.26
CA GLU A 101 -6.62 -2.13 6.41
C GLU A 101 -5.38 -1.73 7.22
N CYS A 102 -5.57 -1.14 8.41
CA CYS A 102 -4.48 -0.83 9.32
C CYS A 102 -3.69 -2.08 9.70
N SER A 103 -4.37 -3.16 10.12
CA SER A 103 -3.74 -4.40 10.57
C SER A 103 -2.91 -5.05 9.46
N ASN A 104 -3.45 -5.11 8.24
CA ASN A 104 -2.74 -5.65 7.09
C ASN A 104 -1.52 -4.81 6.70
N VAL A 105 -1.65 -3.48 6.71
CA VAL A 105 -0.56 -2.57 6.32
C VAL A 105 0.56 -2.55 7.37
N CYS A 106 0.19 -2.57 8.66
CA CYS A 106 1.13 -2.44 9.77
C CYS A 106 1.56 -3.78 10.36
N GLY A 107 1.06 -4.90 9.84
CA GLY A 107 1.44 -6.24 10.31
C GLY A 107 0.96 -6.55 11.72
N VAL A 108 -0.18 -5.99 12.12
CA VAL A 108 -0.84 -6.30 13.41
C VAL A 108 -1.66 -7.57 13.24
N SER A 109 -1.35 -8.59 14.03
CA SER A 109 -2.20 -9.79 14.17
C SER A 109 -3.44 -9.44 15.01
N GLU A 110 -4.63 -9.69 14.45
CA GLU A 110 -5.92 -9.53 15.16
C GLU A 110 -6.19 -10.63 16.20
#